data_AF-A0A6A4IEI4-F1
#
_entry.id   AF-A0A6A4IEI4-F1
#
_cell.length_a   1.000
_cell.length_b   1.000
_cell.length_c   1.000
_cell.angle_alpha   90.00
_cell.angle_beta   90.00
_cell.angle_gamma   90.00
#
_symmetry.space_group_name_H-M   'P 1'
#
loop_
_entity.id
_entity.type
_entity.pdbx_description
1 polymer ?
#
loop_
_entity_poly.entity_id
_entity_poly.type
_entity_poly.pdbx_seq_one_letter_code
_entity_poly.pdbx_strand_id
1 'polypeptide(L)'
;MSYINPSHPPVHASNHFAFNSLSTCASSSSSSVSNSRRCRVPHTPSAKFRSSSSPQAPIAFDSKGFPGSGMPMREIHARGEIALAQMMDRGAETITVFSQCGLRRINLVVRWPGYEHLECAFPIDVVSSSGNITRVQLAAAVTHAFARFIEKAQNEASASPEWRFGAKGLQSLAIFRFYLWYICRKMHGGLRLR
;
A
#
# COMPACT_ATOMS: atom_id res chain seq x y z
N MET A 1 -1.69 12.47 49.47
CA MET A 1 -0.33 13.01 49.25
C MET A 1 0.04 12.77 47.80
N SER A 2 -0.05 13.78 46.95
CA SER A 2 0.22 13.70 45.51
C SER A 2 1.71 14.00 45.25
N TYR A 3 2.38 13.07 44.56
CA TYR A 3 3.79 13.20 44.19
C TYR A 3 3.90 14.17 43.00
N ILE A 4 4.65 15.28 43.18
CA ILE A 4 4.94 16.26 42.14
C ILE A 4 6.40 16.05 41.72
N ASN A 5 6.61 15.65 40.47
CA ASN A 5 7.94 15.51 39.88
C ASN A 5 8.39 16.88 39.34
N PRO A 6 9.43 17.53 39.92
CA PRO A 6 9.81 18.91 39.61
C PRO A 6 10.55 19.10 38.28
N SER A 7 10.70 18.05 37.45
CA SER A 7 11.45 18.11 36.19
C SER A 7 10.62 18.53 34.96
N HIS A 8 9.31 18.72 35.11
CA HIS A 8 8.46 19.13 33.99
C HIS A 8 7.46 20.23 34.40
N PRO A 9 7.26 21.26 33.56
CA PRO A 9 6.23 22.27 33.80
C PRO A 9 4.83 21.62 33.78
N PRO A 10 3.87 22.12 34.58
CA PRO A 10 2.51 21.60 34.63
C PRO A 10 1.87 21.64 33.23
N VAL A 11 1.44 20.49 32.72
CA VAL A 11 0.75 20.42 31.43
C VAL A 11 -0.67 20.96 31.60
N HIS A 12 -0.97 22.07 30.94
CA HIS A 12 -2.31 22.68 30.96
C HIS A 12 -3.34 21.82 30.24
N ALA A 13 -4.50 21.60 30.88
CA ALA A 13 -5.60 20.79 30.37
C ALA A 13 -6.26 21.31 29.07
N SER A 14 -5.90 22.50 28.61
CA SER A 14 -6.40 23.09 27.35
C SER A 14 -5.70 22.59 26.09
N ASN A 15 -4.62 21.80 26.20
CA ASN A 15 -3.89 21.24 25.05
C ASN A 15 -4.30 19.80 24.68
N HIS A 16 -5.43 19.31 25.19
CA HIS A 16 -5.97 18.02 24.77
C HIS A 16 -6.69 18.16 23.42
N PHE A 17 -6.05 17.73 22.34
CA PHE A 17 -6.77 17.42 21.10
C PHE A 17 -7.79 16.31 21.39
N ALA A 18 -9.07 16.61 21.19
CA ALA A 18 -10.17 15.67 21.36
C ALA A 18 -10.11 14.59 20.26
N PHE A 19 -9.35 13.54 20.50
CA PHE A 19 -9.47 12.26 19.81
C PHE A 19 -9.59 11.15 20.86
N ASN A 20 -10.77 11.04 21.45
CA ASN A 20 -11.16 9.91 22.27
C ASN A 20 -12.18 9.07 21.49
N SER A 21 -11.81 7.84 21.15
CA SER A 21 -12.75 6.73 21.02
C SER A 21 -12.08 5.50 21.62
N LEU A 22 -12.14 5.40 22.94
CA LEU A 22 -11.89 4.15 23.67
C LEU A 22 -13.22 3.41 23.75
N SER A 23 -13.36 2.32 23.00
CA SER A 23 -14.37 1.30 23.24
C SER A 23 -13.70 0.11 23.91
N THR A 24 -14.21 -0.27 25.07
CA THR A 24 -13.64 -1.26 25.99
C THR A 24 -14.26 -2.65 25.78
N CYS A 25 -13.39 -3.68 25.76
CA CYS A 25 -13.52 -5.10 26.19
C CYS A 25 -14.72 -5.95 25.71
N ALA A 26 -14.63 -7.24 25.35
CA ALA A 26 -13.64 -8.28 25.61
C ALA A 26 -13.77 -9.43 24.57
N SER A 27 -12.67 -10.18 24.35
CA SER A 27 -12.58 -11.66 24.26
C SER A 27 -11.35 -12.12 23.46
N SER A 28 -10.48 -12.87 24.14
CA SER A 28 -9.61 -13.96 23.62
C SER A 28 -8.57 -13.69 22.50
N SER A 29 -7.30 -13.69 22.92
CA SER A 29 -6.16 -14.38 22.27
C SER A 29 -5.86 -14.12 20.79
N SER A 30 -5.05 -13.11 20.53
CA SER A 30 -3.79 -13.14 19.78
C SER A 30 -3.43 -11.70 19.43
N SER A 31 -2.33 -11.20 20.01
CA SER A 31 -1.87 -9.82 19.86
C SER A 31 -1.29 -9.57 18.46
N SER A 32 -2.13 -9.56 17.44
CA SER A 32 -1.84 -8.79 16.24
C SER A 32 -2.19 -7.34 16.55
N VAL A 33 -1.17 -6.54 16.88
CA VAL A 33 -1.30 -5.09 17.06
C VAL A 33 -1.65 -4.52 15.68
N SER A 34 -2.95 -4.50 15.35
CA SER A 34 -3.46 -3.88 14.14
C SER A 34 -3.22 -2.38 14.25
N ASN A 35 -2.19 -1.88 13.57
CA ASN A 35 -1.88 -0.47 13.47
C ASN A 35 -3.11 0.31 12.97
N SER A 36 -3.85 0.92 13.90
CA SER A 36 -5.14 1.60 13.71
C SER A 36 -5.05 2.93 12.91
N ARG A 37 -3.84 3.33 12.48
CA ARG A 37 -3.62 4.59 11.74
C ARG A 37 -3.71 4.42 10.21
N ARG A 38 -4.40 3.40 9.72
CA ARG A 38 -4.53 3.08 8.29
C ARG A 38 -5.77 3.76 7.70
N CYS A 39 -5.62 5.01 7.26
CA CYS A 39 -6.65 5.69 6.48
C CYS A 39 -6.75 5.07 5.07
N ARG A 40 -7.97 4.71 4.65
CA ARG A 40 -8.22 4.23 3.28
C ARG A 40 -8.55 5.41 2.40
N VAL A 41 -7.95 5.41 1.21
CA VAL A 41 -8.30 6.33 0.15
C VAL A 41 -9.74 6.01 -0.29
N PRO A 42 -10.67 6.98 -0.29
CA PRO A 42 -11.99 6.80 -0.84
C PRO A 42 -11.88 6.30 -2.28
N HIS A 43 -12.51 5.17 -2.58
CA HIS A 43 -12.50 4.62 -3.92
C HIS A 43 -13.90 4.16 -4.30
N THR A 44 -14.49 4.83 -5.28
CA THR A 44 -15.69 4.38 -5.98
C THR A 44 -15.26 3.57 -7.21
N PRO A 45 -15.41 2.22 -7.20
CA PRO A 45 -15.12 1.44 -8.39
C PRO A 45 -16.02 1.90 -9.53
N SER A 46 -15.41 2.41 -10.60
CA SER A 46 -16.14 2.76 -11.81
C SER A 46 -16.93 1.54 -12.30
N ALA A 47 -18.21 1.74 -12.66
CA ALA A 47 -19.10 0.69 -13.14
C ALA A 47 -18.54 -0.12 -14.31
N LYS A 48 -17.62 0.48 -15.09
CA LYS A 48 -16.90 -0.14 -16.20
C LYS A 48 -15.97 -1.31 -15.78
N PHE A 49 -15.71 -1.47 -14.47
CA PHE A 49 -14.73 -2.42 -13.92
C PHE A 49 -15.34 -3.59 -13.15
N ARG A 50 -16.68 -3.77 -13.14
CA ARG A 50 -17.30 -4.98 -12.61
C ARG A 50 -16.83 -6.18 -13.46
N SER A 51 -15.93 -7.00 -12.91
CA SER A 51 -15.32 -8.14 -13.59
C SER A 51 -16.01 -9.45 -13.20
N SER A 52 -16.15 -10.34 -14.19
CA SER A 52 -16.72 -11.69 -14.09
C SER A 52 -15.69 -12.77 -13.71
N SER A 53 -14.51 -12.39 -13.22
CA SER A 53 -13.44 -13.32 -12.87
C SER A 53 -13.67 -13.94 -11.50
N SER A 54 -13.29 -15.21 -11.35
CA SER A 54 -13.26 -15.87 -10.05
C SER A 54 -12.37 -15.09 -9.06
N PRO A 55 -12.75 -15.02 -7.78
CA PRO A 55 -11.95 -14.33 -6.76
C PRO A 55 -10.59 -15.03 -6.62
N GLN A 56 -9.51 -14.29 -6.90
CA GLN A 56 -8.15 -14.75 -6.64
C GLN A 56 -7.71 -14.39 -5.22
N ALA A 57 -6.83 -15.19 -4.64
CA ALA A 57 -6.25 -14.89 -3.34
C ALA A 57 -5.45 -13.58 -3.40
N PRO A 58 -5.56 -12.71 -2.38
CA PRO A 58 -4.81 -11.47 -2.33
C PRO A 58 -3.31 -11.74 -2.19
N ILE A 59 -2.49 -10.97 -2.91
CA ILE A 59 -1.04 -11.10 -2.83
C ILE A 59 -0.54 -10.02 -1.89
N ALA A 60 -0.08 -10.44 -0.72
CA ALA A 60 0.50 -9.57 0.28
C ALA A 60 2.01 -9.39 0.05
N PHE A 61 2.51 -8.19 0.34
CA PHE A 61 3.94 -7.87 0.37
C PHE A 61 4.32 -7.55 1.80
N ASP A 62 4.33 -8.56 2.67
CA ASP A 62 4.57 -8.40 4.11
C ASP A 62 6.05 -8.52 4.45
N SER A 63 6.46 -7.90 5.55
CA SER A 63 7.81 -8.08 6.08
C SER A 63 7.93 -9.46 6.75
N LYS A 64 9.09 -10.10 6.60
CA LYS A 64 9.39 -11.40 7.21
C LYS A 64 9.21 -11.32 8.72
N GLY A 65 8.42 -12.24 9.27
CA GLY A 65 8.08 -12.30 10.70
C GLY A 65 6.95 -11.37 11.15
N PHE A 66 6.39 -10.55 10.24
CA PHE A 66 5.32 -9.59 10.55
C PHE A 66 4.16 -9.70 9.54
N PRO A 67 3.37 -10.78 9.58
CA PRO A 67 2.26 -10.96 8.65
C PRO A 67 1.22 -9.83 8.79
N GLY A 68 0.73 -9.33 7.66
CA GLY A 68 -0.23 -8.23 7.60
C GLY A 68 0.33 -6.84 7.91
N SER A 69 1.64 -6.71 8.15
CA SER A 69 2.27 -5.39 8.33
C SER A 69 2.32 -4.61 7.03
N GLY A 70 2.45 -5.30 5.89
CA GLY A 70 2.93 -4.74 4.64
C GLY A 70 4.38 -4.27 4.73
N MET A 71 5.02 -4.12 3.58
CA MET A 71 6.29 -3.43 3.40
C MET A 71 6.04 -1.98 2.96
N PRO A 72 6.81 -1.00 3.47
CA PRO A 72 6.71 0.36 2.96
C PRO A 72 7.31 0.43 1.55
N MET A 73 6.62 1.08 0.62
CA MET A 73 7.09 1.20 -0.77
C MET A 73 8.45 1.89 -0.88
N ARG A 74 8.74 2.85 0.01
CA ARG A 74 10.06 3.50 0.10
C ARG A 74 11.17 2.48 0.34
N GLU A 75 10.90 1.46 1.16
CA GLU A 75 11.87 0.43 1.47
C GLU A 75 12.07 -0.55 0.32
N ILE A 76 10.99 -0.86 -0.40
CA ILE A 76 11.06 -1.63 -1.65
C ILE A 76 11.85 -0.86 -2.71
N HIS A 77 11.60 0.44 -2.85
CA HIS A 77 12.27 1.27 -3.83
C HIS A 77 13.76 1.46 -3.54
N ALA A 78 14.15 1.51 -2.27
CA ALA A 78 15.53 1.81 -1.87
C ALA A 78 16.46 0.59 -1.84
N ARG A 79 15.93 -0.64 -1.85
CA ARG A 79 16.70 -1.87 -1.68
C ARG A 79 16.79 -2.66 -2.98
N GLY A 80 17.92 -3.33 -3.19
CA GLY A 80 18.07 -4.29 -4.28
C GLY A 80 17.27 -5.57 -4.05
N GLU A 81 17.01 -6.32 -5.13
CA GLU A 81 16.18 -7.54 -5.11
C GLU A 81 16.65 -8.58 -4.08
N ILE A 82 17.97 -8.76 -3.93
CA ILE A 82 18.55 -9.73 -2.98
C ILE A 82 18.18 -9.38 -1.53
N ALA A 83 18.33 -8.11 -1.16
CA ALA A 83 17.97 -7.65 0.18
C ALA A 83 16.46 -7.75 0.42
N LEU A 84 15.65 -7.43 -0.60
CA LEU A 84 14.19 -7.56 -0.50
C LEU A 84 13.74 -9.01 -0.37
N ALA A 85 14.37 -9.95 -1.07
CA ALA A 85 14.07 -11.37 -0.96
C ALA A 85 14.29 -11.91 0.47
N GLN A 86 15.26 -11.36 1.20
CA GLN A 86 15.53 -11.73 2.59
C GLN A 86 14.56 -11.06 3.59
N MET A 87 14.09 -9.86 3.27
CA MET A 87 13.25 -9.05 4.15
C MET A 87 11.75 -9.26 3.97
N MET A 88 11.32 -9.67 2.79
CA MET A 88 9.91 -9.91 2.47
C MET A 88 9.53 -11.34 2.85
N ASP A 89 8.35 -11.49 3.46
CA ASP A 89 7.78 -12.81 3.72
C ASP A 89 7.58 -13.54 2.38
N ARG A 90 8.14 -14.75 2.29
CA ARG A 90 8.17 -15.55 1.05
C ARG A 90 8.79 -14.81 -0.14
N GLY A 91 9.70 -13.87 0.10
CA GLY A 91 10.31 -13.05 -0.95
C GLY A 91 11.20 -13.84 -1.91
N ALA A 92 11.98 -14.77 -1.36
CA ALA A 92 12.84 -15.68 -2.13
C ALA A 92 12.10 -16.90 -2.71
N GLU A 93 10.83 -17.11 -2.34
CA GLU A 93 10.06 -18.23 -2.88
C GLU A 93 9.75 -17.96 -4.35
N THR A 94 10.13 -18.90 -5.22
CA THR A 94 9.67 -18.98 -6.61
C THR A 94 8.18 -19.36 -6.67
N ILE A 95 7.40 -19.21 -5.59
CA ILE A 95 5.94 -19.33 -5.65
C ILE A 95 5.44 -18.12 -6.43
N THR A 96 5.34 -18.40 -7.71
CA THR A 96 4.93 -17.55 -8.80
C THR A 96 3.52 -17.07 -8.55
N VAL A 97 3.42 -15.77 -8.32
CA VAL A 97 2.20 -15.06 -7.94
C VAL A 97 1.03 -15.30 -8.92
N PHE A 98 1.36 -15.67 -10.16
CA PHE A 98 0.41 -15.83 -11.26
C PHE A 98 0.58 -17.13 -12.08
N SER A 99 1.38 -18.11 -11.63
CA SER A 99 1.63 -19.32 -12.44
C SER A 99 0.36 -20.06 -12.85
N GLN A 100 -0.62 -20.09 -11.94
CA GLN A 100 -1.89 -20.78 -12.17
C GLN A 100 -2.80 -20.07 -13.18
N CYS A 101 -2.47 -18.82 -13.55
CA CYS A 101 -3.34 -17.99 -14.38
C CYS A 101 -3.00 -18.07 -15.88
N GLY A 102 -1.84 -18.62 -16.25
CA GLY A 102 -1.35 -18.64 -17.64
C GLY A 102 -1.07 -17.26 -18.24
N LEU A 103 -1.01 -16.22 -17.41
CA LEU A 103 -0.84 -14.84 -17.83
C LEU A 103 0.62 -14.51 -18.07
N ARG A 104 0.92 -13.91 -19.22
CA ARG A 104 2.26 -13.43 -19.54
C ARG A 104 2.50 -11.98 -19.13
N ARG A 105 1.45 -11.17 -19.10
CA ARG A 105 1.49 -9.74 -18.79
C ARG A 105 0.22 -9.32 -18.07
N ILE A 106 0.35 -8.38 -17.15
CA ILE A 106 -0.76 -7.70 -16.47
C ILE A 106 -0.63 -6.20 -16.67
N ASN A 107 -1.75 -5.47 -16.57
CA ASN A 107 -1.75 -4.02 -16.59
C ASN A 107 -2.12 -3.49 -15.21
N LEU A 108 -1.16 -2.87 -14.52
CA LEU A 108 -1.40 -2.19 -13.26
C LEU A 108 -2.00 -0.80 -13.54
N VAL A 109 -3.25 -0.62 -13.18
CA VAL A 109 -3.93 0.68 -13.30
C VAL A 109 -3.88 1.40 -11.96
N VAL A 110 -3.20 2.54 -11.93
CA VAL A 110 -3.13 3.42 -10.74
C VAL A 110 -4.21 4.48 -10.86
N ARG A 111 -4.98 4.65 -9.78
CA ARG A 111 -6.00 5.70 -9.66
C ARG A 111 -5.83 6.45 -8.35
N TRP A 112 -6.03 7.75 -8.40
CA TRP A 112 -5.87 8.62 -7.26
C TRP A 112 -6.93 9.72 -7.24
N PRO A 113 -7.58 10.01 -6.09
CA PRO A 113 -8.59 11.06 -6.00
C PRO A 113 -8.05 12.44 -6.38
N GLY A 114 -8.76 13.16 -7.23
CA GLY A 114 -8.31 14.44 -7.77
C GLY A 114 -7.43 14.33 -9.02
N TYR A 115 -6.97 13.13 -9.36
CA TYR A 115 -6.22 12.82 -10.59
C TYR A 115 -6.95 11.80 -11.46
N GLU A 116 -8.28 11.83 -11.48
CA GLU A 116 -9.11 10.91 -12.27
C GLU A 116 -8.86 11.05 -13.78
N HIS A 117 -8.40 12.22 -14.22
CA HIS A 117 -7.99 12.50 -15.60
C HIS A 117 -6.66 11.82 -15.98
N LEU A 118 -5.84 11.41 -15.00
CA LEU A 118 -4.61 10.67 -15.24
C LEU A 118 -4.89 9.17 -15.31
N GLU A 119 -5.26 8.70 -16.49
CA GLU A 119 -5.32 7.27 -16.76
C GLU A 119 -3.91 6.70 -16.93
N CYS A 120 -3.35 6.19 -15.83
CA CYS A 120 -2.02 5.59 -15.81
C CYS A 120 -2.12 4.08 -15.70
N ALA A 121 -1.85 3.40 -16.81
CA ALA A 121 -1.72 1.95 -16.90
C ALA A 121 -0.26 1.58 -17.13
N PHE A 122 0.27 0.69 -16.29
CA PHE A 122 1.65 0.23 -16.37
C PHE A 122 1.65 -1.27 -16.68
N PRO A 123 2.13 -1.69 -17.86
CA PRO A 123 2.30 -3.11 -18.14
C PRO A 123 3.39 -3.69 -17.25
N ILE A 124 3.13 -4.87 -16.68
CA ILE A 124 4.07 -5.66 -15.91
C ILE A 124 4.12 -7.05 -16.52
N ASP A 125 5.30 -7.44 -16.99
CA ASP A 125 5.53 -8.77 -17.50
C ASP A 125 5.58 -9.76 -16.34
N VAL A 126 4.63 -10.71 -16.37
CA VAL A 126 4.51 -11.78 -15.38
C VAL A 126 5.42 -12.95 -15.74
N VAL A 127 5.67 -13.15 -17.03
CA VAL A 127 6.59 -14.17 -17.53
C VAL A 127 7.66 -13.45 -18.35
N SER A 128 8.88 -13.44 -17.81
CA SER A 128 10.07 -12.94 -18.49
C SER A 128 10.85 -14.09 -19.12
N SER A 129 11.89 -13.79 -19.89
CA SER A 129 12.82 -14.78 -20.44
C SER A 129 13.53 -15.59 -19.35
N SER A 130 13.72 -15.01 -18.16
CA SER A 130 14.28 -15.65 -16.98
C SER A 130 13.29 -16.53 -16.21
N GLY A 131 12.01 -16.55 -16.62
CA GLY A 131 10.94 -17.30 -15.97
C GLY A 131 9.83 -16.41 -15.43
N ASN A 132 9.01 -16.99 -14.57
CA ASN A 132 7.87 -16.33 -13.96
C ASN A 132 8.32 -15.31 -12.89
N ILE A 133 7.59 -14.21 -12.77
CA ILE A 133 7.87 -13.12 -11.84
C ILE A 133 7.80 -13.59 -10.39
N THR A 134 8.82 -13.25 -9.61
CA THR A 134 8.84 -13.49 -8.15
C THR A 134 8.02 -12.44 -7.42
N ARG A 135 7.69 -12.70 -6.15
CA ARG A 135 6.98 -11.72 -5.31
C ARG A 135 7.77 -10.41 -5.17
N VAL A 136 9.10 -10.50 -5.04
CA VAL A 136 9.98 -9.33 -4.93
C VAL A 136 9.99 -8.52 -6.22
N GLN A 137 10.12 -9.19 -7.36
CA GLN A 137 10.09 -8.51 -8.66
C GLN A 137 8.74 -7.84 -8.91
N LEU A 138 7.63 -8.49 -8.56
CA LEU A 138 6.32 -7.89 -8.64
C LEU A 138 6.21 -6.67 -7.73
N ALA A 139 6.66 -6.75 -6.48
CA ALA A 139 6.65 -5.65 -5.54
C ALA A 139 7.47 -4.45 -6.05
N ALA A 140 8.65 -4.71 -6.62
CA ALA A 140 9.52 -3.71 -7.21
C ALA A 140 8.86 -3.06 -8.44
N ALA A 141 8.30 -3.87 -9.36
CA ALA A 141 7.59 -3.38 -10.55
C ALA A 141 6.39 -2.51 -10.19
N VAL A 142 5.59 -2.95 -9.22
CA VAL A 142 4.48 -2.19 -8.64
C VAL A 142 4.97 -0.88 -8.04
N THR A 143 6.06 -0.92 -7.28
CA THR A 143 6.62 0.26 -6.64
C THR A 143 7.12 1.29 -7.64
N HIS A 144 7.81 0.83 -8.68
CA HIS A 144 8.29 1.67 -9.77
C HIS A 144 7.14 2.29 -10.58
N ALA A 145 6.09 1.52 -10.87
CA ALA A 145 4.88 2.03 -11.52
C ALA A 145 4.23 3.18 -10.71
N PHE A 146 4.16 3.02 -9.38
CA PHE A 146 3.67 4.09 -8.49
C PHE A 146 4.60 5.30 -8.44
N ALA A 147 5.92 5.10 -8.41
CA ALA A 147 6.87 6.22 -8.47
C ALA A 147 6.66 7.05 -9.74
N ARG A 148 6.55 6.39 -10.90
CA ARG A 148 6.25 7.06 -12.18
C ARG A 148 4.88 7.76 -12.19
N PHE A 149 3.87 7.17 -11.54
CA PHE A 149 2.59 7.84 -11.37
C PHE A 149 2.73 9.12 -10.56
N ILE A 150 3.46 9.08 -9.43
CA ILE A 150 3.68 10.26 -8.57
C ILE A 150 4.43 11.35 -9.33
N GLU A 151 5.49 11.00 -10.07
CA GLU A 151 6.24 11.95 -10.91
C GLU A 151 5.34 12.65 -11.94
N LYS A 152 4.46 11.90 -12.60
CA LYS A 152 3.48 12.48 -13.52
C LYS A 152 2.49 13.39 -12.78
N ALA A 153 1.91 12.90 -11.68
CA ALA A 153 0.90 13.61 -10.92
C ALA A 153 1.41 14.89 -10.23
N GLN A 154 2.72 15.00 -9.95
CA GLN A 154 3.33 16.23 -9.42
C GLN A 154 3.25 17.40 -10.39
N ASN A 155 3.21 17.13 -11.70
CA ASN A 155 3.16 18.13 -12.75
C ASN A 155 1.74 18.47 -13.20
N GLU A 156 0.73 17.83 -12.60
CA GLU A 156 -0.66 17.90 -13.03
C GLU A 156 -1.54 18.57 -11.97
N ALA A 157 -2.63 19.21 -12.41
CA ALA A 157 -3.55 19.87 -11.50
C ALA A 157 -4.47 18.84 -10.83
N SER A 158 -4.54 18.86 -9.49
CA SER A 158 -5.50 18.04 -8.75
C SER A 158 -6.85 18.73 -8.65
N ALA A 159 -7.94 18.04 -8.94
CA ALA A 159 -9.30 18.50 -8.66
C ALA A 159 -9.61 18.50 -7.14
N SER A 160 -8.85 17.72 -6.36
CA SER A 160 -9.01 17.58 -4.91
C SER A 160 -7.71 18.00 -4.20
N PRO A 161 -7.64 19.23 -3.64
CA PRO A 161 -6.41 19.77 -3.06
C PRO A 161 -5.87 18.95 -1.88
N GLU A 162 -6.73 18.28 -1.12
CA GLU A 162 -6.38 17.43 0.01
C GLU A 162 -5.63 16.15 -0.40
N TRP A 163 -5.76 15.74 -1.67
CA TRP A 163 -5.08 14.58 -2.24
C TRP A 163 -3.92 14.95 -3.18
N ARG A 164 -3.62 16.25 -3.32
CA ARG A 164 -2.56 16.74 -4.21
C ARG A 164 -1.17 16.30 -3.75
N PHE A 165 -0.29 15.98 -4.69
CA PHE A 165 1.13 15.75 -4.42
C PHE A 165 1.91 17.07 -4.34
N GLY A 166 2.83 17.21 -3.36
CA GLY A 166 3.80 18.32 -3.30
C GLY A 166 3.80 19.11 -1.99
N ALA A 167 4.46 20.27 -1.98
CA ALA A 167 4.77 21.06 -0.78
C ALA A 167 3.56 21.53 0.05
N LYS A 168 2.38 21.67 -0.58
CA LYS A 168 1.12 22.05 0.07
C LYS A 168 0.14 20.88 0.23
N GLY A 169 0.57 19.66 -0.09
CA GLY A 169 -0.27 18.45 -0.10
C GLY A 169 0.40 17.27 0.58
N LEU A 170 0.04 16.05 0.17
CA LEU A 170 0.64 14.84 0.72
C LEU A 170 2.13 14.77 0.33
N GLN A 171 3.00 14.79 1.34
CA GLN A 171 4.43 14.55 1.12
C GLN A 171 4.63 13.11 0.61
N SER A 172 5.47 12.94 -0.41
CA SER A 172 5.77 11.64 -1.05
C SER A 172 6.08 10.53 -0.03
N LEU A 173 6.73 10.91 1.07
CA LEU A 173 7.14 10.00 2.14
C LEU A 173 5.98 9.44 2.97
N ALA A 174 4.90 10.21 3.15
CA ALA A 174 3.68 9.74 3.81
C ALA A 174 2.91 8.75 2.92
N ILE A 175 2.87 9.02 1.61
CA ILE A 175 2.14 8.24 0.60
C ILE A 175 2.67 6.80 0.50
N PHE A 176 3.99 6.61 0.56
CA PHE A 176 4.59 5.28 0.43
C PHE A 176 4.24 4.29 1.57
N ARG A 177 3.72 4.77 2.71
CA ARG A 177 3.16 3.91 3.76
C ARG A 177 1.73 3.44 3.46
N PHE A 178 0.98 4.13 2.60
CA PHE A 178 -0.44 3.87 2.37
C PHE A 178 -0.72 2.87 1.24
N TYR A 179 0.10 2.82 0.18
CA TYR A 179 -0.35 2.26 -1.10
C TYR A 179 -0.05 0.79 -1.38
N LEU A 180 1.02 0.22 -0.79
CA LEU A 180 1.30 -1.20 -1.05
C LEU A 180 0.18 -2.11 -0.52
N TRP A 181 -0.39 -1.79 0.65
CA TRP A 181 -1.52 -2.54 1.20
C TRP A 181 -2.81 -2.41 0.36
N TYR A 182 -3.04 -1.26 -0.30
CA TYR A 182 -4.21 -1.05 -1.16
C TYR A 182 -4.17 -1.98 -2.40
N ILE A 183 -2.99 -2.19 -2.97
CA ILE A 183 -2.79 -3.10 -4.10
C ILE A 183 -2.99 -4.55 -3.66
N CYS A 184 -2.45 -4.93 -2.49
CA CYS A 184 -2.65 -6.25 -1.89
C CYS A 184 -4.13 -6.57 -1.68
N ARG A 185 -4.94 -5.59 -1.24
CA ARG A 185 -6.38 -5.78 -1.00
C ARG A 185 -7.23 -5.64 -2.27
N LYS A 186 -6.84 -4.87 -3.29
CA LYS A 186 -7.62 -4.75 -4.54
C LYS A 186 -7.45 -5.92 -5.49
N MET A 187 -6.41 -6.75 -5.32
CA MET A 187 -6.40 -8.09 -5.95
C MET A 187 -7.52 -9.02 -5.45
N HIS A 188 -8.26 -8.60 -4.42
CA HIS A 188 -9.51 -9.23 -3.97
C HIS A 188 -10.75 -8.84 -4.80
N GLY A 189 -10.65 -7.97 -5.82
CA GLY A 189 -11.83 -7.44 -6.50
C GLY A 189 -11.67 -6.89 -7.91
N GLY A 190 -10.55 -7.10 -8.60
CA GLY A 190 -10.46 -6.72 -10.01
C GLY A 190 -9.06 -6.59 -10.54
N LEU A 191 -8.42 -7.73 -10.85
CA LEU A 191 -7.59 -7.78 -12.04
C LEU A 191 -8.55 -7.92 -13.22
N ARG A 192 -8.72 -6.85 -14.03
CA ARG A 192 -9.24 -7.02 -15.37
C ARG A 192 -8.07 -7.03 -16.34
N LEU A 193 -7.82 -8.23 -16.80
CA LEU A 193 -6.85 -8.66 -17.78
C LEU A 193 -7.34 -8.17 -19.14
N ARG A 194 -6.55 -7.33 -19.79
CA ARG A 194 -6.61 -7.11 -21.24
C ARG A 194 -5.30 -7.60 -21.81
#